data_AF-A0A5A5TB85-F1
#
_entry.id   AF-A0A5A5TB85-F1
#
_cell.length_a   1.000
_cell.length_b   1.000
_cell.length_c   1.000
_cell.angle_alpha   90.00
_cell.angle_beta   90.00
_cell.angle_gamma   90.00
#
_symmetry.space_group_name_H-M   'P 1'
#
loop_
_entity.id
_entity.type
_entity.pdbx_description
1 polymer ?
#
loop_
_entity_poly.entity_id
_entity_poly.type
_entity_poly.pdbx_seq_one_letter_code
_entity_poly.pdbx_strand_id
1 'polypeptide(L)'
;MSFDMSFEKAPLVVNLLGIVLGILFLFAGARKLYGWEWGKNSYLQYHPLWVYYVSAVVEVVSGIGLILPPLRFVSAILQLLLIFWVAAHPWRHVEVKVLSLQIATTALLLLLVWLTRP
;
A
#
# COMPACT_ATOMS: atom_id res chain seq x y z
N MET A 1 -15.10 12.57 -31.42
CA MET A 1 -15.12 11.99 -30.05
C MET A 1 -13.79 12.36 -29.42
N SER A 2 -13.71 13.55 -28.82
CA SER A 2 -12.50 13.99 -28.13
C SER A 2 -12.35 13.13 -26.88
N PHE A 3 -11.27 12.36 -26.81
CA PHE A 3 -10.77 11.91 -25.52
C PHE A 3 -10.31 13.17 -24.80
N ASP A 4 -11.21 13.79 -24.04
CA ASP A 4 -10.85 14.79 -23.05
C ASP A 4 -9.97 14.09 -22.03
N MET A 5 -8.68 14.11 -22.31
CA MET A 5 -7.63 13.78 -21.36
C MET A 5 -7.61 14.87 -20.30
N SER A 6 -8.59 14.86 -19.39
CA SER A 6 -8.55 15.65 -18.15
C SER A 6 -7.54 15.05 -17.16
N PHE A 7 -6.35 14.67 -17.66
CA PHE A 7 -5.21 14.22 -16.86
C PHE A 7 -4.57 15.36 -16.07
N GLU A 8 -4.98 16.60 -16.32
CA GLU A 8 -4.42 17.79 -15.68
C GLU A 8 -5.36 18.33 -14.61
N LYS A 9 -4.95 18.11 -13.34
CA LYS A 9 -5.06 19.04 -12.19
C LYS A 9 -4.79 18.36 -10.84
N ALA A 10 -4.38 17.09 -10.79
CA ALA A 10 -3.74 16.61 -9.58
C ALA A 10 -2.46 17.45 -9.37
N PRO A 11 -2.29 18.14 -8.22
CA PRO A 11 -1.07 18.87 -7.93
C PRO A 11 0.15 17.97 -8.19
N LEU A 12 1.25 18.51 -8.71
CA LEU A 12 2.50 17.76 -8.91
C LEU A 12 2.85 16.88 -7.70
N VAL A 13 2.61 17.42 -6.50
CA VAL A 13 2.76 16.75 -5.20
C VAL A 13 1.94 15.45 -5.09
N VAL A 14 0.68 15.42 -5.55
CA VAL A 14 -0.19 14.24 -5.51
C VAL A 14 0.32 13.16 -6.46
N ASN A 15 0.79 13.56 -7.64
CA ASN A 15 1.37 12.63 -8.60
C ASN A 15 2.67 12.02 -8.06
N LEU A 16 3.57 12.85 -7.53
CA LEU A 16 4.81 12.39 -6.90
C LEU A 16 4.52 11.48 -5.72
N LEU A 17 3.58 11.85 -4.85
CA LEU A 17 3.20 11.05 -3.68
C LEU A 17 2.65 9.69 -4.10
N GLY A 18 1.75 9.64 -5.09
CA GLY A 18 1.21 8.39 -5.62
C GLY A 18 2.28 7.49 -6.23
N ILE A 19 3.21 8.06 -7.00
CA ILE A 19 4.33 7.31 -7.60
C ILE A 19 5.27 6.76 -6.53
N VAL A 20 5.68 7.59 -5.56
CA VAL A 20 6.61 7.18 -4.49
C VAL A 20 6.00 6.07 -3.63
N LEU A 21 4.75 6.25 -3.19
CA LEU A 21 4.03 5.21 -2.43
C LEU A 21 3.83 3.96 -3.27
N GLY A 22 3.46 4.11 -4.54
CA GLY A 22 3.25 3.00 -5.47
C GLY A 22 4.51 2.16 -5.67
N ILE A 23 5.66 2.80 -5.90
CA ILE A 23 6.96 2.13 -6.01
C ILE A 23 7.32 1.42 -4.69
N LEU A 24 7.10 2.07 -3.54
CA LEU A 24 7.35 1.47 -2.23
C LEU A 24 6.55 0.18 -2.02
N PHE A 25 5.24 0.20 -2.25
CA PHE A 25 4.40 -0.98 -2.07
C PHE A 25 4.65 -2.04 -3.12
N LEU A 26 4.86 -1.65 -4.38
CA LEU A 26 5.24 -2.57 -5.44
C LEU A 26 6.53 -3.32 -5.09
N PHE A 27 7.56 -2.59 -4.62
CA PHE A 27 8.82 -3.20 -4.23
C PHE A 27 8.67 -4.08 -2.98
N ALA A 28 7.90 -3.63 -1.97
CA ALA A 28 7.62 -4.42 -0.78
C ALA A 28 6.93 -5.74 -1.11
N GLY A 29 5.84 -5.69 -1.88
CA GLY A 29 5.08 -6.86 -2.30
C GLY A 29 5.89 -7.78 -3.22
N ALA A 30 6.59 -7.24 -4.22
CA ALA A 30 7.47 -8.02 -5.08
C ALA A 30 8.56 -8.72 -4.26
N ARG A 31 9.22 -8.01 -3.35
CA ARG A 31 10.26 -8.60 -2.50
C ARG A 31 9.69 -9.73 -1.62
N LYS A 32 8.46 -9.61 -1.12
CA LYS A 32 7.78 -10.71 -0.41
C LYS A 32 7.58 -11.94 -1.31
N LEU A 33 7.19 -11.75 -2.57
CA LEU A 33 7.00 -12.84 -3.54
C LEU A 33 8.33 -13.49 -3.96
N TYR A 34 9.42 -12.72 -4.05
CA TYR A 34 10.75 -13.20 -4.45
C TYR A 34 11.58 -13.84 -3.33
N GLY A 35 11.00 -14.12 -2.16
CA GLY A 35 11.69 -14.86 -1.09
C GLY A 35 12.42 -13.97 -0.09
N TRP A 36 11.74 -12.97 0.46
CA TRP A 36 12.28 -12.16 1.56
C TRP A 36 12.22 -12.92 2.90
N GLU A 37 13.21 -13.78 3.14
CA GLU A 37 13.25 -14.67 4.31
C GLU A 37 13.11 -13.94 5.65
N TRP A 38 13.80 -12.81 5.83
CA TRP A 38 13.65 -11.99 7.04
C TRP A 38 12.23 -11.46 7.21
N GLY A 39 11.63 -10.91 6.15
CA GLY A 39 10.26 -10.38 6.18
C GLY A 39 9.23 -11.48 6.41
N LYS A 40 9.42 -12.66 5.81
CA LYS A 40 8.59 -13.84 6.00
C LYS A 40 8.64 -14.33 7.45
N ASN A 41 9.84 -14.49 8.02
CA ASN A 41 10.00 -14.95 9.40
C ASN A 41 9.40 -13.96 10.40
N SER A 42 9.57 -12.65 10.18
CA SER A 42 8.94 -11.62 11.01
C SER A 42 7.41 -11.65 10.89
N TYR A 43 6.87 -11.82 9.68
CA TYR A 43 5.42 -11.90 9.47
C TYR A 43 4.80 -13.15 10.09
N LEU A 44 5.48 -14.29 9.98
CA LEU A 44 5.04 -15.58 10.52
C LEU A 44 5.04 -15.65 12.05
N GLN A 45 5.66 -14.69 12.73
CA GLN A 45 5.51 -14.53 14.17
C GLN A 45 4.06 -14.16 14.52
N TYR A 46 3.37 -13.38 13.68
CA TYR A 46 2.09 -12.76 13.99
C TYR A 46 0.92 -13.23 13.10
N HIS A 47 1.19 -13.83 11.94
CA HIS A 47 0.17 -14.23 10.97
C HIS A 47 0.55 -15.53 10.24
N PRO A 48 -0.43 -16.29 9.72
CA PRO A 48 -0.15 -17.48 8.92
C PRO A 48 0.41 -17.13 7.53
N LEU A 49 1.10 -18.10 6.91
CA LEU A 49 1.82 -17.93 5.65
C LEU A 49 0.94 -17.45 4.48
N TRP A 50 -0.33 -17.86 4.43
CA TRP A 50 -1.22 -17.44 3.35
C TRP A 50 -1.53 -15.93 3.42
N VAL A 51 -1.63 -15.34 4.62
CA VAL A 51 -1.86 -13.90 4.80
C VAL A 51 -0.64 -13.11 4.28
N TYR A 52 0.57 -13.62 4.50
CA TYR A 52 1.79 -13.03 3.96
C TYR A 52 1.72 -12.90 2.43
N TYR A 53 1.37 -13.99 1.73
CA TYR A 53 1.29 -13.99 0.27
C TYR A 53 0.10 -13.15 -0.26
N VAL A 54 -1.06 -13.20 0.40
CA VAL A 54 -2.19 -12.33 0.04
C VAL A 54 -1.79 -10.86 0.18
N SER A 55 -1.12 -10.49 1.29
CA SER A 55 -0.64 -9.12 1.49
C SER A 55 0.35 -8.69 0.39
N ALA A 56 1.22 -9.60 -0.04
CA ALA A 56 2.20 -9.32 -1.08
C ALA A 56 1.53 -9.07 -2.44
N VAL A 57 0.54 -9.88 -2.81
CA VAL A 57 -0.24 -9.69 -4.05
C VAL A 57 -0.99 -8.35 -4.01
N VAL A 58 -1.65 -8.04 -2.90
CA VAL A 58 -2.39 -6.78 -2.76
C VAL A 58 -1.45 -5.58 -2.83
N GLU A 59 -0.28 -5.63 -2.18
CA GLU A 59 0.75 -4.58 -2.24
C GLU A 59 1.27 -4.35 -3.66
N VAL A 60 1.43 -5.40 -4.46
CA VAL A 60 1.84 -5.27 -5.88
C VAL A 60 0.73 -4.61 -6.69
N VAL A 61 -0.50 -5.11 -6.58
CA VAL A 61 -1.65 -4.60 -7.37
C VAL A 61 -1.95 -3.14 -6.99
N SER A 62 -2.01 -2.84 -5.69
CA SER A 62 -2.22 -1.48 -5.19
C SER A 62 -1.04 -0.58 -5.56
N GLY A 63 0.21 -1.08 -5.50
CA GLY A 63 1.41 -0.35 -5.88
C GLY A 63 1.36 0.10 -7.34
N ILE A 64 1.00 -0.80 -8.26
CA ILE A 64 0.78 -0.47 -9.68
C ILE A 64 -0.34 0.56 -9.83
N GLY A 65 -1.48 0.34 -9.16
CA GLY A 65 -2.62 1.23 -9.27
C GLY A 65 -2.40 2.62 -8.64
N LEU A 66 -1.50 2.77 -7.66
CA LEU A 66 -1.09 4.06 -7.08
C LEU A 66 -0.26 4.91 -8.06
N ILE A 67 0.54 4.24 -8.90
CA ILE A 67 1.32 4.89 -9.96
C ILE A 67 0.38 5.44 -11.03
N LEU A 68 -0.67 4.70 -11.37
CA LEU A 68 -1.64 5.07 -12.41
C LEU A 68 -2.68 6.09 -11.86
N PRO A 69 -2.70 7.35 -12.37
CA PRO A 69 -3.64 8.37 -11.89
C PRO A 69 -5.12 7.95 -11.79
N PRO A 70 -5.72 7.27 -12.78
CA PRO A 70 -7.16 6.94 -12.71
C PRO A 70 -7.50 5.88 -11.67
N LEU A 71 -6.52 5.09 -11.20
CA LEU A 71 -6.74 4.00 -10.23
C LEU A 71 -6.30 4.37 -8.81
N ARG A 72 -5.71 5.55 -8.63
CA ARG A 72 -4.99 5.93 -7.42
C ARG A 72 -5.85 5.92 -6.17
N PHE A 73 -7.07 6.47 -6.25
CA PHE A 73 -8.01 6.52 -5.13
C PHE A 73 -8.37 5.11 -4.63
N VAL A 74 -8.82 4.24 -5.55
CA VAL A 74 -9.21 2.86 -5.23
C VAL A 74 -8.02 2.06 -4.70
N SER A 75 -6.84 2.27 -5.28
CA SER A 75 -5.61 1.59 -4.86
C SER A 75 -5.15 2.03 -3.47
N ALA A 76 -5.29 3.32 -3.14
CA ALA A 76 -5.00 3.83 -1.82
C ALA A 76 -5.97 3.27 -0.76
N ILE A 77 -7.27 3.18 -1.08
CA ILE A 77 -8.27 2.53 -0.21
C ILE A 77 -7.93 1.06 -0.01
N LEU A 78 -7.62 0.33 -1.08
CA LEU A 78 -7.25 -1.07 -1.00
C LEU A 78 -6.04 -1.29 -0.08
N GLN A 79 -5.03 -0.40 -0.17
CA GLN A 79 -3.86 -0.46 0.69
C GLN A 79 -4.19 -0.17 2.16
N LEU A 80 -5.07 0.82 2.43
CA LEU A 80 -5.53 1.11 3.78
C LEU A 80 -6.33 -0.06 4.38
N LEU A 81 -7.19 -0.70 3.58
CA LEU A 81 -7.93 -1.90 4.00
C LEU A 81 -6.99 -3.06 4.31
N LEU A 82 -5.93 -3.26 3.52
CA LEU A 82 -4.92 -4.27 3.80
C LEU A 82 -4.22 -3.98 5.14
N ILE A 83 -3.75 -2.75 5.35
CA ILE A 83 -3.09 -2.35 6.60
C ILE A 83 -4.03 -2.57 7.79
N PHE A 84 -5.28 -2.13 7.67
CA PHE A 84 -6.29 -2.32 8.72
C PHE A 84 -6.54 -3.80 9.00
N TRP A 85 -6.72 -4.62 7.97
CA TRP A 85 -6.98 -6.06 8.13
C TRP A 85 -5.82 -6.77 8.85
N VAL A 86 -4.58 -6.50 8.44
CA VAL A 86 -3.38 -7.08 9.06
C VAL A 86 -3.21 -6.56 10.51
N ALA A 87 -3.44 -5.28 10.75
CA ALA A 87 -3.26 -4.68 12.08
C ALA A 87 -4.39 -5.03 13.08
N ALA A 88 -5.63 -5.18 12.63
CA ALA A 88 -6.78 -5.46 13.48
C ALA A 88 -6.89 -6.93 13.89
N HIS A 89 -6.30 -7.85 13.11
CA HIS A 89 -6.31 -9.29 13.39
C HIS A 89 -4.89 -9.86 13.57
N PRO A 90 -4.13 -9.41 14.58
CA PRO A 90 -2.88 -10.06 14.96
C PRO A 90 -3.20 -11.42 15.60
N TRP A 91 -2.64 -12.51 15.08
CA TRP A 91 -2.83 -13.84 15.67
C TRP A 91 -1.92 -14.08 16.89
N ARG A 92 -0.95 -13.18 17.15
CA ARG A 92 -0.09 -13.15 18.36
C ARG A 92 0.22 -11.70 18.78
N HIS A 93 0.60 -11.48 20.04
CA HIS A 93 0.91 -10.14 20.59
C HIS A 93 2.04 -9.42 19.83
N VAL A 94 1.81 -8.19 19.40
CA VAL A 94 2.74 -7.37 18.60
C VAL A 94 3.56 -6.43 19.48
N GLU A 95 4.88 -6.38 19.30
CA GLU A 95 5.74 -5.39 19.94
C GLU A 95 5.61 -4.01 19.27
N VAL A 96 5.42 -2.96 20.08
CA VAL A 96 5.07 -1.59 19.65
C VAL A 96 6.20 -0.88 18.87
N LYS A 97 7.44 -1.40 18.92
CA LYS A 97 8.64 -0.73 18.41
C LYS A 97 8.70 -0.55 16.89
N VAL A 98 7.83 -1.19 16.11
CA VAL A 98 7.86 -1.20 14.63
C VAL A 98 6.78 -0.31 13.99
N LEU A 99 6.00 0.43 14.79
CA LEU A 99 4.82 1.17 14.31
C LEU A 99 5.11 2.47 13.54
N SER A 100 6.29 3.08 13.69
CA SER A 100 6.54 4.43 13.16
C SER A 100 6.44 4.51 11.63
N LEU A 101 7.01 3.55 10.91
CA LEU A 101 6.93 3.50 9.45
C LEU A 101 5.52 3.18 8.94
N GLN A 102 4.78 2.33 9.67
CA GLN A 102 3.38 2.02 9.35
C GLN A 102 2.48 3.24 9.57
N ILE A 103 2.68 4.00 10.66
CA ILE A 103 1.95 5.24 10.92
C ILE A 103 2.21 6.26 9.81
N ALA A 104 3.49 6.46 9.44
CA ALA A 104 3.86 7.40 8.38
C ALA A 104 3.23 7.04 7.03
N THR A 105 3.34 5.78 6.61
CA THR A 105 2.76 5.31 5.34
C THR A 105 1.22 5.36 5.35
N THR A 106 0.58 5.03 6.47
CA THR A 106 -0.88 5.15 6.64
C THR A 106 -1.33 6.60 6.54
N ALA A 107 -0.63 7.54 7.20
CA ALA A 107 -0.95 8.97 7.14
C ALA A 107 -0.81 9.52 5.70
N LEU A 108 0.23 9.11 4.98
CA LEU A 108 0.43 9.49 3.58
C LEU A 108 -0.65 8.90 2.65
N LEU A 109 -1.09 7.67 2.88
CA LEU A 109 -2.20 7.08 2.14
C LEU A 109 -3.54 7.79 2.42
N LEU A 110 -3.82 8.13 3.68
CA LEU A 110 -5.02 8.90 4.06
C LEU A 110 -5.01 10.28 3.39
N LEU A 111 -3.86 10.96 3.39
CA LEU A 111 -3.68 12.22 2.68
C LEU A 111 -3.94 12.04 1.17
N LEU A 112 -3.41 10.98 0.57
CA LEU A 112 -3.59 10.70 -0.84
C LEU A 112 -5.07 10.43 -1.18
N VAL A 113 -5.79 9.64 -0.37
CA VAL A 113 -7.23 9.41 -0.50
C VAL A 113 -8.00 10.73 -0.41
N TRP A 114 -7.67 11.58 0.57
CA TRP A 114 -8.33 12.87 0.73
C TRP A 114 -8.13 13.79 -0.48
N LEU A 115 -6.93 13.79 -1.06
CA LEU A 115 -6.57 14.60 -2.24
C LEU A 115 -7.08 14.03 -3.58
N THR A 116 -7.39 12.74 -3.64
CA THR A 116 -7.78 12.05 -4.89
C THR A 116 -9.23 11.56 -4.90
N ARG A 117 -10.01 11.93 -3.88
CA ARG A 117 -11.44 11.63 -3.81
C ARG A 117 -12.16 12.18 -5.07
N PRO A 118 -13.11 11.40 -5.64
CA PRO A 118 -13.89 11.84 -6.80
C PRO A 118 -14.81 13.02 -6.48
#